data_AF-A0A9P8MW52-F1
#
_entry.id   AF-A0A9P8MW52-F1
#
_cell.length_a   1.000
_cell.length_b   1.000
_cell.length_c   1.000
_cell.angle_alpha   90.00
_cell.angle_beta   90.00
_cell.angle_gamma   90.00
#
_symmetry.space_group_name_H-M   'P 1'
#
loop_
_entity.id
_entity.type
_entity.pdbx_description
1 polymer ?
#
loop_
_entity_poly.entity_id
_entity_poly.type
_entity_poly.pdbx_seq_one_letter_code
_entity_poly.pdbx_strand_id
1 'polypeptide(L)'
;MCEVALQHEGKIDGFCKAYWDDLKDDFLSPLDWQKIRTVQTFLAPFQEATLYCQGHNATIDFVLFTMDVLIRHLEGALSEFKADKELCSRIQSSWETLDKYYSKTDDSPLYAAGIILNPDFRTKYIQSNWKASWQKKAISNVRELWRSYRDSNLGAMPSYEAEASPETRESQYPHSTGSREA
;
A
#
# COMPACT_ATOMS: atom_id res chain seq x y z
N MET A 1 7.81 -8.85 11.87
CA MET A 1 8.97 -9.64 12.35
C MET A 1 10.03 -8.74 12.98
N CYS A 2 10.62 -7.78 12.24
CA CYS A 2 11.64 -6.86 12.78
C CYS A 2 11.13 -6.05 13.98
N GLU A 3 9.90 -5.54 13.92
CA GLU A 3 9.29 -4.81 15.04
C GLU A 3 9.22 -5.65 16.32
N VAL A 4 8.72 -6.89 16.23
CA VAL A 4 8.63 -7.82 17.35
C VAL A 4 10.02 -8.16 17.90
N ALA A 5 11.01 -8.36 17.01
CA ALA A 5 12.39 -8.61 17.41
C ALA A 5 12.94 -7.44 18.24
N LEU A 6 12.69 -6.20 17.81
CA LEU A 6 13.13 -4.99 18.52
C LEU A 6 12.42 -4.77 19.86
N GLN A 7 11.14 -5.16 19.97
CA GLN A 7 10.40 -5.12 21.25
C GLN A 7 10.94 -6.10 22.29
N HIS A 8 11.65 -7.15 21.85
CA HIS A 8 12.19 -8.20 22.71
C HIS A 8 13.72 -8.26 22.74
N GLU A 9 14.41 -7.26 22.19
CA GLU A 9 15.88 -7.20 22.12
C GLU A 9 16.54 -7.54 23.46
N GLY A 10 16.14 -6.87 24.56
CA GLY A 10 16.74 -7.14 25.87
C GLY A 10 16.43 -8.54 26.44
N LYS A 11 15.28 -9.12 26.09
CA LYS A 11 14.92 -10.49 26.50
C LYS A 11 15.73 -11.51 25.70
N ILE A 12 15.89 -11.29 24.39
CA ILE A 12 16.66 -12.15 23.49
C ILE A 12 18.13 -12.11 23.90
N ASP A 13 18.70 -10.92 24.09
CA ASP A 13 20.08 -10.74 24.54
C ASP A 13 20.34 -11.41 25.90
N GLY A 14 19.44 -11.22 26.87
CA GLY A 14 19.54 -11.88 28.18
C GLY A 14 19.47 -13.41 28.09
N PHE A 15 18.60 -13.94 27.24
CA PHE A 15 18.46 -15.38 27.03
C PHE A 15 19.68 -15.99 26.35
N CYS A 16 20.20 -15.38 25.28
CA CYS A 16 21.41 -15.84 24.60
C CYS A 16 22.63 -15.82 25.54
N LYS A 17 22.73 -14.82 26.43
CA LYS A 17 23.80 -14.76 27.44
C LYS A 17 23.66 -15.82 28.53
N ALA A 18 22.43 -16.16 28.92
CA ALA A 18 22.18 -17.18 29.95
C ALA A 18 22.51 -18.60 29.46
N TYR A 19 22.35 -18.87 28.16
CA TYR A 19 22.62 -20.16 27.52
C TYR A 19 23.77 -20.07 26.50
N TRP A 20 24.82 -19.34 26.85
CA TRP A 20 25.90 -18.97 25.92
C TRP A 20 26.57 -20.17 25.25
N ASP A 21 26.81 -21.26 25.99
CA ASP A 21 27.50 -22.44 25.45
C ASP A 21 26.75 -23.08 24.28
N ASP A 22 25.42 -23.00 24.29
CA ASP A 22 24.55 -23.56 23.26
C ASP A 22 24.16 -22.53 22.18
N LEU A 23 24.10 -21.23 22.51
CA LEU A 23 23.50 -20.17 21.68
C LEU A 23 24.46 -19.07 21.22
N LYS A 24 25.77 -19.21 21.42
CA LYS A 24 26.76 -18.21 21.00
C LYS A 24 26.68 -17.83 19.51
N ASP A 25 26.29 -18.78 18.66
CA ASP A 25 26.23 -18.58 17.20
C ASP A 25 24.99 -17.77 16.78
N ASP A 26 23.95 -17.74 17.63
CA ASP A 26 22.72 -16.97 17.42
C ASP A 26 22.76 -15.59 18.11
N PHE A 27 23.87 -15.25 18.76
CA PHE A 27 24.02 -13.98 19.45
C PHE A 27 24.10 -12.82 18.45
N LEU A 28 23.17 -11.88 18.57
CA LEU A 28 23.15 -10.66 17.76
C LEU A 28 24.00 -9.58 18.40
N SER A 29 24.99 -9.08 17.66
CA SER A 29 25.82 -7.97 18.10
C SER A 29 25.04 -6.66 18.10
N PRO A 30 25.50 -5.61 18.81
CA PRO A 30 24.88 -4.28 18.73
C PRO A 30 24.78 -3.74 17.29
N LEU A 31 25.75 -4.11 16.44
CA LEU A 31 25.74 -3.73 15.03
C LEU A 31 24.62 -4.45 14.25
N ASP A 32 24.34 -5.71 14.58
CA ASP A 32 23.26 -6.46 13.93
C ASP A 32 21.89 -5.92 14.34
N TRP A 33 21.72 -5.56 15.61
CA TRP A 33 20.52 -4.84 16.07
C TRP A 33 20.35 -3.50 15.37
N GLN A 34 21.44 -2.76 15.15
CA GLN A 34 21.39 -1.52 14.36
C GLN A 34 20.93 -1.79 12.91
N LYS A 35 21.45 -2.84 12.25
CA LYS A 35 20.99 -3.23 10.91
C LYS A 35 19.49 -3.57 10.90
N ILE A 36 19.00 -4.29 11.91
CA ILE A 36 17.57 -4.63 12.03
C ILE A 36 16.72 -3.36 12.15
N ARG A 37 17.15 -2.37 12.93
CA ARG A 37 16.48 -1.06 13.02
C ARG A 37 16.46 -0.33 11.69
N THR A 38 17.59 -0.29 10.98
CA THR A 38 17.67 0.31 9.64
C THR A 38 16.69 -0.35 8.67
N VAL A 39 16.64 -1.69 8.65
CA VAL A 39 15.71 -2.44 7.79
C VAL A 39 14.26 -2.19 8.19
N GLN A 40 13.94 -2.14 9.49
CA GLN A 40 12.58 -1.85 9.96
C GLN A 40 12.11 -0.45 9.53
N THR A 41 12.94 0.58 9.70
CA THR A 41 12.64 1.94 9.24
C THR A 41 12.48 1.99 7.72
N PHE A 42 13.36 1.32 6.98
CA PHE A 42 13.27 1.24 5.51
C PHE A 42 11.99 0.55 5.02
N LEU A 43 11.51 -0.48 5.72
CA LEU A 43 10.30 -1.22 5.35
C LEU A 43 9.00 -0.54 5.79
N ALA A 44 9.04 0.44 6.69
CA ALA A 44 7.82 1.07 7.22
C ALA A 44 6.90 1.66 6.12
N PRO A 45 7.39 2.38 5.08
CA PRO A 45 6.53 2.85 3.99
C PRO A 45 5.86 1.73 3.19
N PHE A 46 6.51 0.55 3.07
CA PHE A 46 5.91 -0.61 2.41
C PHE A 46 4.76 -1.20 3.23
N GLN A 47 4.90 -1.21 4.56
CA GLN A 47 3.83 -1.63 5.45
C GLN A 47 2.63 -0.69 5.31
N GLU A 48 2.84 0.63 5.38
CA GLU A 48 1.77 1.61 5.21
C GLU A 48 1.11 1.50 3.84
N ALA A 49 1.90 1.41 2.77
CA ALA A 49 1.41 1.19 1.41
C ALA A 49 0.51 -0.06 1.30
N THR A 50 0.90 -1.14 1.96
CA THR A 50 0.11 -2.38 1.99
C THR A 50 -1.21 -2.17 2.73
N LEU A 51 -1.19 -1.45 3.86
CA LEU A 51 -2.41 -1.12 4.61
C LEU A 51 -3.38 -0.24 3.79
N TYR A 52 -2.87 0.72 3.02
CA TYR A 52 -3.70 1.54 2.12
C TYR A 52 -4.30 0.75 0.95
N CYS A 53 -3.57 -0.25 0.45
CA CYS A 53 -3.99 -1.03 -0.72
C CYS A 53 -4.72 -2.34 -0.38
N GLN A 54 -4.97 -2.64 0.90
CA GLN A 54 -5.65 -3.86 1.31
C GLN A 54 -7.06 -3.59 1.86
N GLY A 55 -7.90 -4.63 1.80
CA GLY A 55 -9.25 -4.60 2.38
C GLY A 55 -10.34 -4.12 1.40
N HIS A 56 -11.56 -4.01 1.90
CA HIS A 56 -12.75 -3.77 1.07
C HIS A 56 -12.89 -2.33 0.55
N ASN A 57 -12.17 -1.40 1.17
CA ASN A 57 -12.17 0.01 0.77
C ASN A 57 -10.98 0.37 -0.12
N ALA A 58 -10.11 -0.60 -0.46
CA ALA A 58 -8.99 -0.37 -1.35
C ALA A 58 -9.50 -0.18 -2.78
N THR A 59 -9.34 1.03 -3.30
CA THR A 59 -9.77 1.41 -4.64
C THR A 59 -8.58 1.61 -5.57
N ILE A 60 -8.80 1.38 -6.87
CA ILE A 60 -7.73 1.33 -7.89
C ILE A 60 -6.97 2.65 -8.05
N ASP A 61 -7.59 3.77 -7.68
CA ASP A 61 -7.01 5.11 -7.72
C ASP A 61 -5.82 5.29 -6.76
N PHE A 62 -5.71 4.49 -5.70
CA PHE A 62 -4.56 4.54 -4.80
C PHE A 62 -3.35 3.75 -5.30
N VAL A 63 -3.51 2.85 -6.28
CA VAL A 63 -2.43 1.94 -6.70
C VAL A 63 -1.25 2.73 -7.27
N LEU A 64 -1.49 3.54 -8.31
CA LEU A 64 -0.42 4.33 -8.94
C LEU A 64 0.18 5.37 -7.99
N PHE A 65 -0.67 6.02 -7.18
CA PHE A 65 -0.21 6.95 -6.15
C PHE A 65 0.76 6.28 -5.18
N THR A 66 0.37 5.11 -4.64
CA THR A 66 1.18 4.37 -3.67
C THR A 66 2.47 3.87 -4.28
N MET A 67 2.45 3.37 -5.52
CA MET A 67 3.66 2.98 -6.22
C MET A 67 4.60 4.17 -6.47
N ASP A 68 4.08 5.35 -6.85
CA ASP A 68 4.88 6.56 -7.01
C ASP A 68 5.56 6.98 -5.68
N VAL A 69 4.88 6.80 -4.54
CA VAL A 69 5.47 7.06 -3.21
C VAL A 69 6.59 6.07 -2.92
N LEU A 70 6.38 4.78 -3.16
CA LEU A 70 7.38 3.73 -2.93
C LEU A 70 8.61 3.87 -3.84
N ILE A 71 8.43 4.27 -5.11
CA ILE A 71 9.55 4.54 -6.03
C ILE A 71 10.42 5.67 -5.48
N ARG A 72 9.82 6.79 -5.06
CA ARG A 72 10.58 7.91 -4.46
C ARG A 72 11.32 7.49 -3.19
N HIS A 73 10.70 6.67 -2.36
CA HIS A 73 11.33 6.10 -1.16
C HIS A 73 12.56 5.26 -1.51
N LEU A 74 12.44 4.37 -2.51
CA LEU A 74 13.54 3.54 -2.98
C LEU A 74 14.68 4.35 -3.60
N GLU A 75 14.38 5.34 -4.44
CA GLU A 75 15.38 6.24 -5.02
C GLU A 75 16.13 7.05 -3.96
N GLY A 76 15.42 7.53 -2.94
CA GLY A 76 16.01 8.16 -1.77
C GLY A 76 16.94 7.21 -1.01
N ALA A 77 16.47 5.98 -0.74
CA ALA A 77 17.24 4.97 -0.03
C ALA A 77 18.49 4.51 -0.80
N LEU A 78 18.45 4.42 -2.12
CA LEU A 78 19.62 4.13 -2.95
C LEU A 78 20.71 5.21 -2.82
N SER A 79 20.29 6.46 -2.64
CA SER A 79 21.20 7.59 -2.42
C SER A 79 21.77 7.57 -1.00
N GLU A 80 20.94 7.28 -0.01
CA GLU A 80 21.31 7.23 1.42
C GLU A 80 22.27 6.07 1.73
N PHE A 81 21.97 4.86 1.27
CA PHE A 81 22.72 3.64 1.62
C PHE A 81 23.82 3.29 0.63
N LYS A 82 24.25 4.22 -0.23
CA LYS A 82 25.26 3.98 -1.28
C LYS A 82 26.58 3.40 -0.76
N ALA A 83 26.96 3.71 0.49
CA ALA A 83 28.17 3.19 1.12
C ALA A 83 28.05 1.71 1.55
N ASP A 84 26.84 1.26 1.92
CA ASP A 84 26.56 -0.13 2.26
C ASP A 84 26.21 -0.91 0.99
N LYS A 85 27.22 -1.54 0.39
CA LYS A 85 27.06 -2.28 -0.88
C LYS A 85 26.05 -3.42 -0.79
N GLU A 86 25.93 -4.07 0.37
CA GLU A 86 25.03 -5.21 0.53
C GLU A 86 23.58 -4.73 0.58
N LEU A 87 23.29 -3.74 1.44
CA LEU A 87 21.96 -3.18 1.55
C LEU A 87 21.55 -2.46 0.26
N CYS A 88 22.44 -1.67 -0.32
CA CYS A 88 22.20 -0.97 -1.59
C CYS A 88 21.83 -1.94 -2.72
N SER A 89 22.53 -3.08 -2.84
CA SER A 89 22.19 -4.12 -3.82
C SER A 89 20.78 -4.67 -3.64
N ARG A 90 20.36 -4.92 -2.38
CA ARG A 90 19.00 -5.41 -2.06
C ARG A 90 17.92 -4.36 -2.36
N ILE A 91 18.20 -3.09 -2.07
CA ILE A 91 17.30 -1.97 -2.40
C ILE A 91 17.18 -1.83 -3.92
N GLN A 92 18.28 -1.96 -4.65
CA GLN A 92 18.29 -1.92 -6.12
C GLN A 92 17.41 -3.01 -6.71
N SER A 93 17.53 -4.25 -6.24
CA SER A 93 16.65 -5.35 -6.66
C SER A 93 15.17 -5.09 -6.33
N SER A 94 14.89 -4.43 -5.20
CA SER A 94 13.53 -4.03 -4.81
C SER A 94 12.97 -2.96 -5.76
N TRP A 95 13.80 -1.99 -6.16
CA TRP A 95 13.45 -0.96 -7.13
C TRP A 95 13.15 -1.57 -8.51
N GLU A 96 14.02 -2.45 -9.01
CA GLU A 96 13.82 -3.13 -10.30
C GLU A 96 12.54 -3.96 -10.31
N THR A 97 12.24 -4.62 -9.18
CA THR A 97 11.00 -5.38 -9.02
C THR A 97 9.79 -4.44 -9.07
N LEU A 98 9.82 -3.32 -8.35
CA LEU A 98 8.71 -2.38 -8.34
C LEU A 98 8.50 -1.73 -9.72
N ASP A 99 9.57 -1.33 -10.40
CA ASP A 99 9.54 -0.77 -11.76
C ASP A 99 8.94 -1.75 -12.76
N LYS A 100 9.31 -3.04 -12.66
CA LYS A 100 8.69 -4.11 -13.46
C LYS A 100 7.18 -4.18 -13.26
N TYR A 101 6.67 -4.10 -12.03
CA TYR A 101 5.22 -4.10 -11.80
C TYR A 101 4.56 -2.78 -12.16
N TYR A 102 5.25 -1.65 -11.99
CA TYR A 102 4.78 -0.34 -12.41
C TYR A 102 4.54 -0.33 -13.92
N SER A 103 5.47 -0.87 -14.71
CA SER A 103 5.33 -0.95 -16.17
C SER A 103 4.10 -1.72 -16.62
N LYS A 104 3.62 -2.71 -15.84
CA LYS A 104 2.39 -3.45 -16.14
C LYS A 104 1.12 -2.64 -15.92
N THR A 105 1.16 -1.55 -15.18
CA THR A 105 0.00 -0.66 -15.03
C THR A 105 -0.35 0.03 -16.35
N ASP A 106 0.62 0.18 -17.27
CA ASP A 106 0.39 0.72 -18.61
C ASP A 106 -0.42 -0.23 -19.51
N ASP A 107 -0.53 -1.52 -19.16
CA ASP A 107 -1.30 -2.51 -19.93
C ASP A 107 -2.81 -2.23 -19.89
N SER A 108 -3.27 -1.45 -18.91
CA SER A 108 -4.69 -1.08 -18.76
C SER A 108 -4.87 0.40 -18.44
N PRO A 109 -5.68 1.15 -19.22
CA PRO A 109 -5.99 2.54 -18.92
C PRO A 109 -6.77 2.73 -17.62
N LEU A 110 -7.28 1.66 -16.99
CA LEU A 110 -8.05 1.72 -15.75
C LEU A 110 -7.27 2.32 -14.59
N TYR A 111 -5.96 2.06 -14.49
CA TYR A 111 -5.13 2.63 -13.43
C TYR A 111 -5.03 4.15 -13.55
N ALA A 112 -4.73 4.66 -14.74
CA ALA A 112 -4.72 6.10 -15.01
C ALA A 112 -6.11 6.73 -14.88
N ALA A 113 -7.17 5.99 -15.25
CA ALA A 113 -8.55 6.44 -15.08
C ALA A 113 -8.90 6.61 -13.59
N GLY A 114 -8.48 5.67 -12.72
CA GLY A 114 -8.67 5.78 -11.27
C GLY A 114 -8.12 7.09 -10.71
N ILE A 115 -6.88 7.43 -11.05
CA ILE A 115 -6.26 8.71 -10.66
C ILE A 115 -7.07 9.92 -11.18
N ILE A 116 -7.51 9.89 -12.44
CA ILE A 116 -8.24 11.01 -13.05
C ILE A 116 -9.65 11.19 -12.45
N LEU A 117 -10.32 10.09 -12.09
CA LEU A 117 -11.66 10.10 -11.51
C LEU A 117 -11.66 10.45 -10.02
N ASN A 118 -10.53 10.28 -9.33
CA ASN A 118 -10.39 10.73 -7.95
C ASN A 118 -10.43 12.28 -7.88
N PRO A 119 -11.35 12.87 -7.08
CA PRO A 119 -11.53 14.32 -7.01
C PRO A 119 -10.33 15.08 -6.41
N ASP A 120 -9.51 14.44 -5.60
CA ASP A 120 -8.32 15.04 -4.97
C ASP A 120 -7.13 15.09 -5.93
N PHE A 121 -7.05 14.14 -6.87
CA PHE A 121 -5.92 14.02 -7.81
C PHE A 121 -6.23 14.66 -9.17
N ARG A 122 -7.23 14.13 -9.87
CA ARG A 122 -7.60 14.49 -11.24
C ARG A 122 -6.41 14.43 -12.20
N THR A 123 -6.53 15.08 -13.37
CA THR A 123 -5.43 15.21 -14.34
C THR A 123 -4.23 16.01 -13.80
N LYS A 124 -4.44 16.85 -12.77
CA LYS A 124 -3.38 17.65 -12.15
C LYS A 124 -2.28 16.77 -11.54
N TYR A 125 -2.65 15.64 -10.94
CA TYR A 125 -1.69 14.69 -10.38
C TYR A 125 -0.70 14.19 -11.45
N ILE A 126 -1.22 13.70 -12.59
CA ILE A 126 -0.40 13.21 -13.71
C ILE A 126 0.50 14.33 -14.24
N GLN A 127 -0.03 15.54 -14.40
CA GLN A 127 0.73 16.68 -14.91
C GLN A 127 1.90 17.09 -14.00
N SER A 128 1.73 16.93 -12.68
CA SER A 128 2.70 17.38 -11.68
C SER A 128 3.74 16.30 -11.34
N ASN A 129 3.36 15.02 -11.40
CA ASN A 129 4.19 13.92 -10.88
C ASN A 129 4.80 13.05 -11.98
N TRP A 130 4.21 13.00 -13.18
CA TRP A 130 4.67 12.11 -14.23
C TRP A 130 5.55 12.81 -15.26
N LYS A 131 6.43 12.05 -15.90
CA LYS A 131 7.28 12.54 -17.00
C LYS A 131 6.41 13.08 -18.13
N ALA A 132 6.77 14.23 -18.69
CA ALA A 132 6.02 14.89 -19.76
C ALA A 132 5.72 13.98 -20.96
N SER A 133 6.64 13.06 -21.29
CA SER A 133 6.46 12.06 -22.35
C SER A 133 5.32 11.07 -22.10
N TRP A 134 4.98 10.80 -20.84
CA TRP A 134 3.94 9.82 -20.45
C TRP A 134 2.54 10.45 -20.36
N GLN A 135 2.47 11.72 -19.97
CA GLN A 135 1.21 12.41 -19.67
C GLN A 135 0.21 12.36 -20.82
N LYS A 136 0.66 12.70 -22.05
CA LYS A 136 -0.22 12.75 -23.23
C LYS A 136 -0.80 11.39 -23.56
N LYS A 137 0.02 10.33 -23.49
CA LYS A 137 -0.39 8.95 -23.77
C LYS A 137 -1.44 8.49 -22.75
N ALA A 138 -1.16 8.67 -21.46
CA ALA A 138 -2.08 8.27 -20.39
C ALA A 138 -3.45 8.94 -20.50
N ILE A 139 -3.48 10.26 -20.71
CA ILE A 139 -4.74 11.02 -20.86
C ILE A 139 -5.49 10.60 -22.14
N SER A 140 -4.78 10.32 -23.24
CA SER A 140 -5.42 9.85 -24.47
C SER A 140 -6.08 8.49 -24.28
N ASN A 141 -5.37 7.54 -23.67
CA ASN A 141 -5.87 6.20 -23.43
C ASN A 141 -7.12 6.21 -22.52
N VAL A 142 -7.14 7.06 -21.48
CA VAL A 142 -8.33 7.21 -20.62
C VAL A 142 -9.49 7.85 -21.37
N ARG A 143 -9.24 8.80 -22.27
CA ARG A 143 -10.30 9.38 -23.12
C ARG A 143 -10.87 8.35 -24.10
N GLU A 144 -10.03 7.51 -24.67
CA GLU A 144 -10.47 6.41 -25.56
C GLU A 144 -11.29 5.38 -24.78
N LEU A 145 -10.85 5.01 -23.57
CA LEU A 145 -11.62 4.18 -22.66
C LEU A 145 -13.00 4.81 -22.36
N TRP A 146 -13.05 6.10 -22.02
CA TRP A 146 -14.34 6.77 -21.77
C TRP A 146 -15.24 6.79 -23.01
N ARG A 147 -14.68 7.03 -24.21
CA ARG A 147 -15.45 6.97 -25.47
C ARG A 147 -16.02 5.59 -25.70
N SER A 148 -15.26 4.52 -25.46
CA SER A 148 -15.79 3.16 -25.63
C SER A 148 -16.98 2.90 -24.70
N TYR A 149 -16.93 3.33 -23.43
CA TYR A 149 -18.07 3.21 -22.52
C TYR A 149 -19.28 4.06 -22.94
N ARG A 150 -19.03 5.30 -23.39
CA ARG A 150 -20.09 6.22 -23.86
C ARG A 150 -20.78 5.67 -25.11
N ASP A 151 -20.00 5.22 -26.08
CA ASP A 151 -20.47 4.82 -27.41
C ASP A 151 -21.05 3.39 -27.39
N SER A 152 -20.69 2.57 -26.39
CA SER A 152 -21.26 1.21 -26.18
C SER A 152 -22.70 1.22 -25.64
N ASN A 153 -23.32 2.39 -25.41
CA ASN A 153 -24.71 2.55 -25.02
C ASN A 153 -25.12 1.72 -23.78
N LEU A 154 -25.01 2.30 -22.59
CA LEU A 154 -25.79 1.91 -21.40
C LEU A 154 -27.30 2.20 -21.59
N GLY A 155 -27.87 1.80 -22.73
CA GLY A 155 -29.31 1.80 -22.98
C GLY A 155 -30.07 0.76 -22.14
N ALA A 156 -29.39 0.09 -21.21
CA ALA A 156 -29.99 -0.74 -20.18
C ALA A 156 -29.08 -0.75 -18.93
N MET A 157 -28.88 0.41 -18.29
CA MET A 157 -28.84 0.35 -16.83
C MET A 157 -30.25 -0.07 -16.41
N PRO A 158 -30.45 -1.20 -15.70
CA PRO A 158 -31.67 -1.34 -14.93
C PRO A 158 -31.75 -0.07 -14.10
N SER A 159 -32.85 0.66 -14.21
CA SER A 159 -33.17 1.69 -13.22
C SER A 159 -32.89 1.04 -11.88
N TYR A 160 -32.06 1.68 -11.07
CA TYR A 160 -32.05 1.38 -9.64
C TYR A 160 -33.46 1.79 -9.21
N GLU A 161 -34.41 0.85 -9.31
CA GLU A 161 -35.68 0.94 -8.63
C GLU A 161 -35.26 1.23 -7.20
N ALA A 162 -35.63 2.43 -6.74
CA ALA A 162 -35.44 2.80 -5.37
C ALA A 162 -36.03 1.67 -4.55
N GLU A 163 -35.19 0.79 -4.01
CA GLU A 163 -35.60 -0.11 -2.96
C GLU A 163 -36.16 0.82 -1.90
N ALA A 164 -37.48 0.73 -1.74
CA ALA A 164 -38.25 1.56 -0.85
C ALA A 164 -37.52 1.59 0.49
N SER A 165 -37.28 2.81 0.96
CA SER A 165 -36.80 3.09 2.32
C SER A 165 -37.42 2.11 3.31
N PRO A 166 -36.65 1.26 4.01
CA PRO A 166 -37.19 0.48 5.11
C PRO A 166 -37.28 1.38 6.35
N GLU A 167 -38.05 2.47 6.25
CA GLU A 167 -38.64 3.08 7.43
C GLU A 167 -39.99 2.40 7.67
N THR A 168 -40.13 1.87 8.88
CA THR A 168 -41.29 1.13 9.44
C THR A 168 -41.34 -0.38 9.16
N ARG A 169 -40.37 -1.11 9.70
CA ARG A 169 -40.71 -2.33 10.47
C ARG A 169 -40.33 -2.11 11.92
N GLU A 170 -41.35 -1.73 12.68
CA GLU A 170 -41.36 -1.73 14.12
C GLU A 170 -40.79 -3.04 14.68
N SER A 171 -39.94 -2.88 15.71
CA SER A 171 -39.91 -3.68 16.93
C SER A 171 -40.21 -5.18 16.79
N GLN A 172 -39.19 -5.99 16.49
CA GLN A 172 -39.23 -7.40 16.93
C GLN A 172 -37.86 -8.06 17.06
N TYR A 173 -37.00 -7.58 17.96
CA TYR A 173 -36.07 -8.46 18.69
C TYR A 173 -35.93 -7.98 20.14
N PRO A 174 -35.92 -8.93 21.10
CA PRO A 174 -36.34 -8.69 22.48
C PRO A 174 -35.34 -7.85 23.27
N HIS A 175 -35.89 -6.93 24.06
CA HIS A 175 -35.21 -6.29 25.17
C HIS A 175 -34.65 -7.35 26.11
N SER A 176 -33.33 -7.50 26.13
CA SER A 176 -32.60 -8.07 27.26
C SER A 176 -32.79 -7.11 28.44
N THR A 177 -33.86 -7.31 29.20
CA THR A 177 -34.09 -6.65 30.48
C THR A 177 -33.12 -7.26 31.50
N GLY A 178 -31.92 -6.70 31.55
CA GLY A 178 -31.09 -6.77 32.74
C GLY A 178 -31.58 -5.74 33.75
N SER A 179 -32.35 -6.19 34.74
CA SER A 179 -32.62 -5.53 36.05
C SER A 179 -33.54 -6.47 36.83
N ARG A 180 -33.40 -6.76 38.12
CA ARG A 180 -32.45 -6.46 39.21
C ARG A 180 -32.97 -7.29 40.41
N GLU A 181 -32.32 -7.14 41.57
CA GLU A 181 -32.78 -7.51 42.93
C GLU A 181 -32.35 -8.92 43.37
N ALA A 182 -31.74 -9.14 44.54
CA ALA A 182 -31.46 -8.31 45.71
C ALA A 182 -30.19 -8.85 46.42
#